data_AF-A0A2V8P9K8-F1
#
_entry.id   AF-A0A2V8P9K8-F1
#
_cell.length_a   1.000
_cell.length_b   1.000
_cell.length_c   1.000
_cell.angle_alpha   90.00
_cell.angle_beta   90.00
_cell.angle_gamma   90.00
#
_symmetry.space_group_name_H-M   'P 1'
#
loop_
_entity.id
_entity.type
_entity.pdbx_description
1 polymer ?
#
loop_
_entity_poly.entity_id
_entity_poly.type
_entity_poly.pdbx_seq_one_letter_code
_entity_poly.pdbx_strand_id
1 'polypeptide(L)'
;MVRDVSLLAPHVAARPAHLNDNVMDGSAVHTGADSRAELTFADLTITRVGANSIFSFDQEGRNLNVESGAILLRVPKGSGGAHIRSSALTVGITGTTVMFESRPRNGLANETSGKENNGARWPNARRQSGRDPSA
;
A
#
# COMPACT_ATOMS: atom_id res chain seq x y z
N MET A 1 11.26 -18.02 -3.47
CA MET A 1 10.24 -16.97 -3.28
C MET A 1 8.89 -17.65 -3.41
N VAL A 2 8.07 -17.65 -2.36
CA VAL A 2 6.69 -18.16 -2.46
C VAL A 2 5.84 -17.08 -3.15
N ARG A 3 5.06 -17.45 -4.16
CA ARG A 3 4.15 -16.55 -4.88
C ARG A 3 2.72 -16.79 -4.42
N ASP A 4 2.46 -16.56 -3.14
CA ASP A 4 1.12 -16.62 -2.59
C ASP A 4 0.45 -15.25 -2.76
N VAL A 5 -0.12 -15.05 -3.94
CA VAL A 5 -0.90 -13.87 -4.30
C VAL A 5 -2.25 -14.35 -4.80
N SER A 6 -3.34 -13.83 -4.25
CA SER A 6 -4.69 -14.18 -4.64
C SER A 6 -5.54 -12.96 -4.97
N LEU A 7 -6.48 -13.16 -5.90
CA LEU A 7 -7.48 -12.19 -6.27
C LEU A 7 -8.81 -12.57 -5.64
N LEU A 8 -9.42 -11.59 -4.98
CA LEU A 8 -10.68 -11.67 -4.26
C LEU A 8 -11.68 -10.77 -5.00
N ALA A 9 -12.38 -11.33 -5.97
CA ALA A 9 -13.43 -10.61 -6.68
C ALA A 9 -14.77 -10.76 -5.92
N PRO A 10 -15.64 -9.73 -5.94
CA PRO A 10 -16.96 -9.82 -5.29
C PRO A 10 -17.75 -11.02 -5.82
N HIS A 11 -18.33 -11.81 -4.91
CA HIS A 11 -19.20 -12.95 -5.23
C HIS A 11 -18.52 -14.10 -5.99
N VAL A 12 -17.19 -14.11 -6.07
CA VAL A 12 -16.38 -15.17 -6.69
C VAL A 12 -15.41 -15.72 -5.65
N ALA A 13 -15.17 -17.03 -5.68
CA ALA A 13 -14.17 -17.65 -4.81
C ALA A 13 -12.78 -17.06 -5.08
N ALA A 14 -11.99 -16.89 -4.01
CA ALA A 14 -10.62 -16.43 -4.13
C ALA A 14 -9.81 -17.36 -5.07
N ARG A 15 -9.03 -16.78 -5.97
CA ARG A 15 -8.19 -17.54 -6.90
C ARG A 15 -6.75 -17.06 -6.87
N PRO A 16 -5.76 -17.93 -7.16
CA PRO A 16 -4.38 -17.49 -7.37
C PRO A 16 -4.30 -16.44 -8.49
N ALA A 17 -3.41 -15.47 -8.29
CA ALA A 17 -3.06 -14.47 -9.29
C ALA A 17 -1.93 -14.99 -10.19
N HIS A 18 -2.02 -14.70 -11.48
CA HIS A 18 -0.95 -14.94 -12.44
C HIS A 18 -0.36 -13.61 -12.94
N LEU A 19 0.84 -13.69 -13.52
CA LEU A 19 1.46 -12.53 -14.14
C LEU A 19 0.59 -12.03 -15.31
N ASN A 20 0.39 -10.72 -15.38
CA ASN A 20 -0.47 -10.05 -16.37
C ASN A 20 -1.97 -10.37 -16.23
N ASP A 21 -2.41 -10.91 -15.09
CA ASP A 21 -3.83 -10.98 -14.80
C ASP A 21 -4.44 -9.57 -14.81
N ASN A 22 -5.60 -9.46 -15.46
CA ASN A 22 -6.42 -8.27 -15.32
C ASN A 22 -7.12 -8.30 -13.96
N VAL A 23 -6.85 -7.31 -13.12
CA VAL A 23 -7.51 -7.13 -11.84
C VAL A 23 -8.64 -6.13 -12.05
N MET A 24 -9.88 -6.57 -11.88
CA MET A 24 -11.05 -5.72 -12.10
C MET A 24 -11.28 -4.78 -10.90
N ASP A 25 -11.78 -3.57 -11.18
CA ASP A 25 -12.27 -2.65 -10.16
C ASP A 25 -13.18 -3.38 -9.14
N GLY A 26 -12.99 -3.05 -7.86
CA GLY A 26 -13.68 -3.70 -6.75
C GLY A 26 -13.09 -5.07 -6.35
N SER A 27 -12.09 -5.59 -7.05
CA SER A 27 -11.35 -6.78 -6.62
C SER A 27 -10.25 -6.40 -5.63
N ALA A 28 -10.00 -7.28 -4.65
CA ALA A 28 -8.85 -7.14 -3.77
C ALA A 28 -7.71 -8.09 -4.19
N VAL A 29 -6.48 -7.63 -3.98
CA VAL A 29 -5.24 -8.38 -4.06
C VAL A 29 -4.81 -8.71 -2.64
N HIS A 30 -4.67 -10.00 -2.36
CA HIS A 30 -4.15 -10.49 -1.09
C HIS A 30 -2.78 -11.14 -1.29
N THR A 31 -1.88 -10.87 -0.36
CA THR A 31 -0.48 -11.31 -0.40
C THR A 31 -0.11 -12.03 0.90
N GLY A 32 0.49 -13.21 0.80
CA GLY A 32 1.04 -13.94 1.94
C GLY A 32 2.34 -13.35 2.53
N ALA A 33 2.91 -14.04 3.51
CA ALA A 33 4.03 -13.55 4.33
C ALA A 33 5.34 -13.28 3.57
N ASP A 34 5.61 -14.01 2.49
CA ASP A 34 6.81 -13.84 1.64
C ASP A 34 6.45 -13.41 0.21
N SER A 35 5.26 -12.86 0.05
CA SER A 35 4.69 -12.48 -1.25
C SER A 35 4.69 -10.97 -1.45
N ARG A 36 4.79 -10.56 -2.72
CA ARG A 36 4.64 -9.18 -3.16
C ARG A 36 3.91 -9.16 -4.49
N ALA A 37 3.15 -8.10 -4.75
CA ALA A 37 2.50 -7.87 -6.03
C ALA A 37 2.81 -6.46 -6.54
N GLU A 38 2.76 -6.27 -7.86
CA GLU A 38 2.83 -4.96 -8.50
C GLU A 38 1.66 -4.84 -9.46
N LEU A 39 0.90 -3.76 -9.35
CA LEU A 39 -0.17 -3.41 -10.26
C LEU A 39 0.25 -2.16 -11.03
N THR A 40 0.02 -2.18 -12.34
CA THR A 40 0.20 -1.03 -13.22
C THR A 40 -1.17 -0.63 -13.78
N PHE A 41 -1.57 0.60 -13.54
CA PHE A 41 -2.83 1.17 -14.02
C PHE A 41 -2.65 1.80 -15.40
N ALA A 42 -3.76 2.06 -16.09
CA ALA A 42 -3.74 2.65 -17.44
C ALA A 42 -3.06 4.03 -17.49
N ASP A 43 -3.15 4.81 -16.41
CA ASP A 43 -2.53 6.13 -16.29
C ASP A 43 -1.04 6.09 -15.85
N LEU A 44 -0.46 4.88 -15.87
CA LEU A 44 0.90 4.55 -15.43
C LEU A 44 1.17 4.76 -13.94
N THR A 45 0.11 4.90 -13.13
CA THR A 45 0.21 4.70 -11.68
C THR A 45 0.68 3.28 -11.40
N ILE A 46 1.60 3.14 -10.44
CA ILE A 46 2.11 1.84 -10.00
C ILE A 46 1.84 1.70 -8.51
N THR A 47 1.21 0.59 -8.13
CA THR A 47 1.06 0.20 -6.73
C THR A 47 1.84 -1.09 -6.49
N ARG A 48 2.83 -1.01 -5.60
CA ARG A 48 3.50 -2.20 -5.05
C ARG A 48 2.87 -2.57 -3.74
N VAL A 49 2.45 -3.82 -3.62
CA VAL A 49 1.81 -4.39 -2.44
C VAL A 49 2.84 -5.23 -1.69
N GLY A 50 3.01 -4.92 -0.40
CA GLY A 50 3.91 -5.63 0.51
C GLY A 50 3.37 -6.99 0.92
N ALA A 51 4.07 -7.67 1.82
CA ALA A 51 3.61 -8.93 2.40
C ALA A 51 2.42 -8.73 3.35
N ASN A 52 1.64 -9.79 3.59
CA ASN A 52 0.51 -9.79 4.53
C ASN A 52 -0.44 -8.60 4.32
N SER A 53 -0.71 -8.28 3.05
CA SER A 53 -1.47 -7.10 2.68
C SER A 53 -2.76 -7.48 1.96
N ILE A 54 -3.83 -6.75 2.27
CA ILE A 54 -5.11 -6.76 1.54
C ILE A 54 -5.31 -5.36 0.96
N PHE A 55 -5.21 -5.27 -0.35
CA PHE A 55 -5.30 -4.03 -1.12
C PHE A 55 -6.41 -4.13 -2.16
N SER A 56 -7.26 -3.12 -2.27
CA SER A 56 -8.26 -3.04 -3.33
C SER A 56 -8.30 -1.64 -3.94
N PHE A 57 -8.99 -1.52 -5.06
CA PHE A 57 -9.21 -0.23 -5.70
C PHE A 57 -10.53 -0.19 -6.43
N ASP A 58 -11.02 1.03 -6.66
CA ASP A 58 -12.14 1.34 -7.53
C ASP A 58 -11.89 2.66 -8.27
N GLN A 59 -12.84 3.02 -9.14
CA GLN A 59 -12.75 4.21 -9.99
C GLN A 59 -11.46 4.24 -10.79
N GLU A 60 -11.15 3.14 -11.49
CA GLU A 60 -9.99 2.99 -12.36
C GLU A 60 -8.65 3.23 -11.63
N GLY A 61 -8.58 2.83 -10.35
CA GLY A 61 -7.39 3.00 -9.51
C GLY A 61 -7.27 4.37 -8.84
N ARG A 62 -8.32 5.20 -8.89
CA ARG A 62 -8.33 6.51 -8.23
C ARG A 62 -8.66 6.46 -6.77
N ASN A 63 -9.44 5.48 -6.33
CA ASN A 63 -9.60 5.19 -4.91
C ASN A 63 -8.89 3.89 -4.61
N LEU A 64 -7.92 3.99 -3.71
CA LEU A 64 -7.10 2.89 -3.25
C LEU A 64 -7.50 2.59 -1.81
N ASN A 65 -7.75 1.34 -1.50
CA ASN A 65 -8.07 0.91 -0.14
C ASN A 65 -7.00 -0.05 0.36
N VAL A 66 -6.47 0.22 1.55
CA VAL A 66 -5.52 -0.65 2.24
C VAL A 66 -6.18 -1.09 3.54
N GLU A 67 -6.73 -2.29 3.54
CA GLU A 67 -7.37 -2.85 4.73
C GLU A 67 -6.30 -3.22 5.77
N SER A 68 -5.26 -3.92 5.33
CA SER A 68 -4.12 -4.35 6.15
C SER A 68 -2.84 -4.41 5.33
N GLY A 69 -1.70 -4.33 6.02
CA GLY A 69 -0.38 -4.43 5.43
C GLY A 69 0.12 -3.09 4.88
N ALA A 70 0.93 -3.12 3.82
CA ALA A 70 1.61 -1.93 3.31
C ALA A 70 1.64 -1.84 1.79
N ILE A 71 1.62 -0.61 1.28
CA ILE A 71 1.80 -0.32 -0.14
C ILE A 71 2.84 0.78 -0.37
N LEU A 72 3.47 0.74 -1.55
CA LEU A 72 4.16 1.87 -2.16
C LEU A 72 3.39 2.27 -3.42
N LEU A 73 2.83 3.47 -3.42
CA LEU A 73 2.12 4.06 -4.55
C LEU A 73 3.00 5.09 -5.23
N ARG A 74 3.13 5.00 -6.56
CA ARG A 74 3.71 6.05 -7.40
C ARG A 74 2.65 6.54 -8.37
N VAL A 75 2.24 7.80 -8.22
CA VAL A 75 1.33 8.48 -9.15
C VAL A 75 2.17 9.42 -10.03
N PRO A 76 2.21 9.23 -11.37
CA PRO A 76 2.90 10.16 -12.26
C PRO A 76 2.27 11.57 -12.19
N LYS A 77 3.09 12.58 -12.45
CA LYS A 77 2.59 13.97 -12.53
C LYS A 77 1.66 14.11 -13.73
N GLY A 78 0.58 14.86 -13.56
CA GLY A 78 -0.41 15.11 -14.62
C GLY A 78 -1.42 13.97 -14.84
N SER A 79 -1.29 12.83 -14.13
CA SER A 79 -2.18 11.69 -14.34
C SER A 79 -3.57 11.83 -13.72
N GLY A 80 -3.86 12.87 -12.93
CA GLY A 80 -5.20 13.03 -12.31
C GLY A 80 -5.36 12.38 -10.94
N GLY A 81 -4.34 12.47 -10.09
CA GLY A 81 -4.40 12.20 -8.64
C GLY A 81 -4.87 10.79 -8.20
N ALA A 82 -4.79 10.51 -6.91
CA ALA A 82 -5.35 9.31 -6.28
C ALA A 82 -5.71 9.58 -4.82
N HIS A 83 -6.64 8.82 -4.27
CA HIS A 83 -7.01 8.84 -2.87
C HIS A 83 -6.69 7.49 -2.23
N ILE A 84 -5.86 7.48 -1.19
CA ILE A 84 -5.71 6.29 -0.35
C ILE A 84 -6.72 6.40 0.80
N ARG A 85 -7.49 5.34 1.00
CA ARG A 85 -8.45 5.15 2.09
C ARG A 85 -7.99 4.00 2.98
N SER A 86 -8.21 4.18 4.26
CA SER A 86 -8.08 3.16 5.30
C SER A 86 -9.15 3.43 6.36
N SER A 87 -9.26 2.55 7.35
CA SER A 87 -10.16 2.74 8.48
C SER A 87 -9.87 4.00 9.32
N ALA A 88 -8.68 4.61 9.18
CA ALA A 88 -8.25 5.73 10.00
C ALA A 88 -8.18 7.07 9.24
N LEU A 89 -7.82 7.07 7.95
CA LEU A 89 -7.49 8.28 7.20
C LEU A 89 -7.81 8.16 5.70
N THR A 90 -8.07 9.31 5.06
CA THR A 90 -8.07 9.48 3.60
C THR A 90 -6.98 10.48 3.20
N VAL A 91 -6.16 10.15 2.21
CA VAL A 91 -5.05 11.00 1.72
C VAL A 91 -5.20 11.25 0.23
N GLY A 92 -5.27 12.52 -0.17
CA GLY A 92 -5.21 12.93 -1.58
C GLY A 92 -3.77 13.06 -2.07
N ILE A 93 -3.49 12.55 -3.26
CA ILE A 93 -2.13 12.38 -3.80
C ILE A 93 -2.12 12.89 -5.23
N THR A 94 -1.22 13.82 -5.56
CA THR A 94 -1.07 14.33 -6.93
C THR A 94 0.40 14.34 -7.32
N GLY A 95 0.77 13.52 -8.30
CA GLY A 95 2.12 13.57 -8.89
C GLY A 95 3.26 13.30 -7.91
N THR A 96 3.09 12.33 -7.01
CA THR A 96 4.06 12.00 -5.97
C THR A 96 4.12 10.50 -5.70
N THR A 97 5.08 10.09 -4.87
CA THR A 97 5.22 8.73 -4.36
C THR A 97 4.91 8.71 -2.86
N VAL A 98 4.08 7.76 -2.43
CA VAL A 98 3.65 7.61 -1.05
C VAL A 98 3.87 6.17 -0.60
N MET A 99 4.36 5.99 0.62
CA MET A 99 4.32 4.71 1.33
C MET A 99 3.21 4.79 2.38
N PHE A 100 2.37 3.77 2.43
CA PHE A 100 1.24 3.71 3.36
C PHE A 100 1.19 2.33 4.02
N GLU A 101 0.93 2.30 5.33
CA GLU A 101 0.76 1.07 6.10
C GLU A 101 -0.53 1.17 6.93
N SER A 102 -1.35 0.11 6.89
CA SER A 102 -2.51 -0.07 7.74
C SER A 102 -2.31 -1.30 8.61
N ARG A 103 -2.51 -1.16 9.91
CA ARG A 103 -2.56 -2.28 10.84
C ARG A 103 -3.99 -2.41 11.36
N PRO A 104 -4.57 -3.62 11.36
CA PRO A 104 -5.82 -3.84 12.06
C PRO A 104 -5.68 -3.36 13.51
N ARG A 105 -6.65 -2.60 14.01
CA ARG A 105 -6.71 -2.27 15.44
C ARG A 105 -7.00 -3.55 16.21
N ASN A 106 -5.94 -4.24 16.66
CA ASN A 106 -6.09 -5.20 17.75
C ASN A 106 -6.53 -4.41 18.99
N GLY A 107 -7.58 -4.90 19.66
CA GLY A 107 -8.38 -4.15 20.63
C GLY A 107 -7.60 -3.28 21.62
N LEU A 108 -8.13 -2.09 21.86
CA LEU A 108 -7.81 -1.11 22.90
C LEU A 108 -6.72 -1.56 23.91
N ALA A 109 -5.45 -1.49 23.51
CA ALA A 109 -4.40 -1.23 24.46
C ALA A 109 -4.48 0.27 24.77
N ASN A 110 -4.62 0.58 26.04
CA ASN A 110 -4.81 1.90 26.61
C ASN A 110 -3.63 2.84 26.26
N GLU A 111 -3.61 3.40 25.05
CA GLU A 111 -2.75 4.52 24.71
C GLU A 111 -3.42 5.77 25.27
N THR A 112 -2.98 6.15 26.47
CA THR A 112 -3.29 7.45 27.05
C THR A 112 -2.92 8.50 26.02
N SER A 113 -3.91 9.26 25.57
CA SER A 113 -3.77 10.39 24.66
C SER A 113 -2.80 11.42 25.25
N GLY A 114 -1.51 11.22 25.01
CA GLY A 114 -0.49 12.23 25.18
C GLY A 114 -0.54 13.12 23.96
N LYS A 115 -1.14 14.31 24.11
CA LYS A 115 -1.00 15.36 23.09
C LYS A 115 0.47 15.76 23.00
N GLU A 116 1.20 15.20 22.04
CA GLU A 116 2.56 15.64 21.72
C GLU A 116 2.49 16.92 20.88
N ASN A 117 2.33 18.05 21.58
CA ASN A 117 2.58 19.37 21.03
C ASN A 117 4.02 19.75 21.35
N ASN A 118 4.98 19.44 20.46
CA ASN A 118 6.14 20.28 20.16
C ASN A 118 7.13 19.58 19.21
N GLY A 119 7.36 20.20 18.06
CA GLY A 119 8.51 20.03 17.16
C GLY A 119 9.15 18.64 17.13
N ALA A 120 8.71 17.78 16.22
CA ALA A 120 9.32 16.47 15.96
C ALA A 120 10.78 16.62 15.49
N ARG A 121 11.70 16.76 16.46
CA ARG A 121 13.13 16.56 16.28
C ARG A 121 13.35 15.05 16.32
N TRP A 122 13.40 14.41 15.16
CA TRP A 122 13.70 12.98 15.02
C TRP A 122 15.09 12.66 15.59
N PRO A 123 15.25 12.13 16.81
CA PRO A 123 16.55 11.74 17.30
C PRO A 123 16.78 10.30 16.84
N ASN A 124 17.95 10.04 16.24
CA ASN A 124 18.48 8.69 15.98
C ASN A 124 18.09 8.00 14.67
N ALA A 125 17.86 8.73 13.57
CA ALA A 125 17.92 8.12 12.23
C ALA A 125 19.37 7.66 11.95
N ARG A 126 19.69 6.39 12.20
CA ARG A 126 20.99 5.80 11.85
C ARG A 126 20.97 5.36 10.39
N ARG A 127 21.91 5.89 9.60
CA ARG A 127 22.19 5.48 8.21
C ARG A 127 22.56 3.98 8.18
N GLN A 128 21.70 3.13 7.61
CA GLN A 128 22.07 1.76 7.27
C GLN A 128 22.55 1.68 5.82
N SER A 129 23.87 1.75 5.67
CA SER A 129 24.65 1.45 4.46
C SER A 129 24.51 2.40 3.25
N GLY A 130 25.67 2.83 2.78
CA GLY A 130 25.89 3.28 1.42
C GLY A 130 27.18 2.63 0.97
N ARG A 131 27.19 2.11 -0.25
CA ARG A 131 28.36 1.54 -0.91
C ARG A 131 29.51 2.55 -0.81
N ASP A 132 30.68 2.08 -0.39
CA ASP A 132 31.89 2.88 -0.31
C ASP A 132 32.33 3.26 -1.74
N PRO A 133 32.43 4.56 -2.10
CA PRO A 133 32.93 4.96 -3.40
C PRO A 133 34.46 5.11 -3.33
N SER A 134 35.19 4.01 -3.19
CA SER A 134 36.58 3.88 -3.68
C SER A 134 37.14 2.48 -3.44
N ALA A 135 37.26 1.70 -4.51
CA ALA A 135 38.37 0.79 -4.79
C ALA A 135 38.38 0.49 -6.29
#